data_AF-A0A6C0ETN1-F1
#
_entry.id   AF-A0A6C0ETN1-F1
#
_cell.length_a   1.000
_cell.length_b   1.000
_cell.length_c   1.000
_cell.angle_alpha   90.00
_cell.angle_beta   90.00
_cell.angle_gamma   90.00
#
_symmetry.space_group_name_H-M   'P 1'
#
loop_
_entity.id
_entity.type
_entity.pdbx_description
1 polymer ?
#
loop_
_entity_poly.entity_id
_entity_poly.type
_entity_poly.pdbx_seq_one_letter_code
_entity_poly.pdbx_strand_id
1 'polypeptide(L)'
;MYDETDSDSDSESFYSDEYDQLDTIYNHDSNILKYKKNKKYYIGLVALIDSVYLLAHSVTPKSMFKYSYEDILKYLHTYSIIYVKRPKIDIFQLHITENNYTVIVKTHWIRLIQRHWKKVYKTRTDTLRKRALSCNHCQQSVFNKYLNNEIPGLYGMLSRYTLLNVNKYKN
;
A
#
# COMPACT_ATOMS: atom_id res chain seq x y z
N MET A 1 -30.32 54.31 -20.65
CA MET A 1 -28.91 54.52 -20.28
C MET A 1 -28.80 54.03 -18.86
N TYR A 2 -28.42 52.77 -18.67
CA TYR A 2 -28.22 52.16 -17.36
C TYR A 2 -26.73 51.88 -17.23
N ASP A 3 -26.18 52.32 -16.11
CA ASP A 3 -24.77 52.31 -15.73
C ASP A 3 -24.16 50.90 -15.79
N GLU A 4 -22.96 50.85 -16.36
CA GLU A 4 -21.97 49.82 -16.08
C GLU A 4 -21.48 49.98 -14.64
N THR A 5 -21.49 48.89 -13.88
CA THR A 5 -20.38 48.46 -13.02
C THR A 5 -20.85 47.24 -12.23
N ASP A 6 -20.38 46.06 -12.61
CA ASP A 6 -20.04 45.07 -11.59
C ASP A 6 -18.75 44.37 -12.01
N SER A 7 -17.76 44.61 -11.16
CA SER A 7 -16.39 44.12 -11.22
C SER A 7 -16.41 42.61 -10.99
N ASP A 8 -16.24 41.82 -12.05
CA ASP A 8 -15.92 40.39 -11.95
C ASP A 8 -14.53 40.24 -11.31
N SER A 9 -14.56 40.11 -9.98
CA SER A 9 -13.40 39.91 -9.13
C SER A 9 -12.84 38.49 -9.35
N ASP A 10 -11.62 38.44 -9.86
CA ASP A 10 -10.68 37.30 -9.91
C ASP A 10 -10.95 36.22 -8.85
N SER A 11 -11.51 35.09 -9.29
CA SER A 11 -11.63 33.86 -8.50
C SER A 11 -11.26 32.62 -9.33
N GLU A 12 -10.33 32.74 -10.27
CA GLU A 12 -9.90 31.63 -11.16
C GLU A 12 -8.48 31.10 -10.85
N SER A 13 -7.73 31.73 -9.94
CA SER A 13 -6.32 31.37 -9.72
C SER A 13 -6.10 30.11 -8.86
N PHE A 14 -7.00 29.78 -7.92
CA PHE A 14 -6.71 28.73 -6.94
C PHE A 14 -6.93 27.30 -7.47
N TYR A 15 -7.79 27.12 -8.47
CA TYR A 15 -8.05 25.81 -9.06
C TYR A 15 -7.03 25.43 -10.13
N SER A 16 -6.49 26.41 -10.88
CA SER A 16 -5.55 26.17 -11.98
C SER A 16 -4.30 25.39 -11.52
N ASP A 17 -3.68 25.84 -10.43
CA ASP A 17 -2.42 25.25 -9.94
C ASP A 17 -2.58 23.76 -9.53
N GLU A 18 -3.75 23.38 -8.99
CA GLU A 18 -4.01 21.99 -8.58
C GLU A 18 -4.18 21.07 -9.81
N TYR A 19 -4.88 21.53 -10.84
CA TYR A 19 -5.02 20.77 -12.09
C TYR A 19 -3.69 20.64 -12.84
N ASP A 20 -2.84 21.67 -12.82
CA ASP A 20 -1.51 21.65 -13.46
C ASP A 20 -0.60 20.57 -12.86
N GLN A 21 -0.65 20.38 -11.55
CA GLN A 21 0.11 19.32 -10.88
C GLN A 21 -0.42 17.91 -11.26
N LEU A 22 -1.74 17.75 -11.36
CA LEU A 22 -2.37 16.49 -11.75
C LEU A 22 -2.07 16.12 -13.20
N ASP A 23 -2.10 17.09 -14.11
CA ASP A 23 -1.72 16.91 -15.52
C ASP A 23 -0.23 16.55 -15.66
N THR A 24 0.63 17.13 -14.82
CA THR A 24 2.04 16.74 -14.76
C THR A 24 2.18 15.25 -14.40
N ILE A 25 1.44 14.76 -13.40
CA ILE A 25 1.42 13.33 -13.03
C ILE A 25 0.92 12.50 -14.21
N TYR A 26 -0.18 12.92 -14.85
CA TYR A 26 -0.75 12.23 -16.00
C TYR A 26 0.26 12.09 -17.15
N ASN A 27 0.95 13.17 -17.50
CA ASN A 27 1.93 13.17 -18.59
C ASN A 27 3.10 12.20 -18.34
N HIS A 28 3.59 12.15 -17.10
CA HIS A 28 4.62 11.19 -16.68
C HIS A 28 4.19 9.72 -16.81
N ASP A 29 2.92 9.44 -16.53
CA ASP A 29 2.38 8.09 -16.41
C ASP A 29 1.75 7.58 -17.72
N SER A 30 1.22 8.48 -18.56
CA SER A 30 0.43 8.21 -19.76
C SER A 30 1.07 7.19 -20.71
N ASN A 31 2.37 7.30 -20.98
CA ASN A 31 3.07 6.41 -21.90
C ASN A 31 3.33 5.02 -21.33
N ILE A 32 3.49 4.90 -20.01
CA ILE A 32 3.82 3.64 -19.34
C ILE A 32 2.54 2.84 -19.05
N LEU A 33 1.41 3.52 -18.86
CA LEU A 33 0.14 2.90 -18.50
C LEU A 33 -0.68 2.35 -19.67
N LYS A 34 -0.40 2.78 -20.91
CA LYS A 34 -1.14 2.33 -22.13
C LYS A 34 -1.16 0.81 -22.30
N TYR A 35 -0.11 0.10 -21.89
CA TYR A 35 0.02 -1.34 -22.13
C TYR A 35 0.05 -2.14 -20.82
N LYS A 36 -1.14 -2.48 -20.29
CA LYS A 36 -1.26 -3.37 -19.13
C LYS A 36 -1.07 -4.84 -19.54
N LYS A 37 -0.37 -5.60 -18.70
CA LYS A 37 -0.08 -7.02 -18.91
C LYS A 37 -0.89 -7.85 -17.94
N ASN A 38 -1.45 -8.95 -18.45
CA ASN A 38 -2.21 -9.89 -17.62
C ASN A 38 -1.33 -10.51 -16.52
N LYS A 39 -1.94 -10.82 -15.37
CA LYS A 39 -1.32 -11.44 -14.18
C LYS A 39 -0.20 -10.64 -13.51
N LYS A 40 0.04 -9.39 -13.91
CA LYS A 40 1.02 -8.50 -13.28
C LYS A 40 0.45 -7.74 -12.09
N TYR A 41 1.36 -7.31 -11.22
CA TYR A 41 1.04 -6.49 -10.05
C TYR A 41 1.10 -5.01 -10.40
N TYR A 42 0.14 -4.27 -9.87
CA TYR A 42 0.00 -2.83 -10.05
C TYR A 42 -0.43 -2.17 -8.74
N ILE A 43 -0.27 -0.85 -8.70
CA ILE A 43 -0.69 0.03 -7.62
C ILE A 43 -1.71 1.00 -8.20
N GLY A 44 -2.78 1.27 -7.48
CA GLY A 44 -3.82 2.16 -7.99
C GLY A 44 -5.11 2.10 -7.22
N LEU A 45 -6.16 2.57 -7.89
CA LEU A 45 -7.51 2.61 -7.40
C LEU A 45 -8.30 1.41 -7.94
N VAL A 46 -9.04 0.77 -7.04
CA VAL A 46 -9.89 -0.38 -7.32
C VAL A 46 -11.33 -0.01 -7.01
N ALA A 47 -12.23 -0.30 -7.95
CA ALA A 47 -13.67 -0.18 -7.74
C ALA A 47 -14.27 -1.55 -7.42
N LEU A 48 -15.32 -1.56 -6.61
CA LEU A 48 -16.14 -2.74 -6.34
C LEU A 48 -17.52 -2.51 -6.95
N ILE A 49 -17.84 -3.25 -8.01
CA ILE A 49 -19.12 -3.20 -8.71
C ILE A 49 -19.67 -4.63 -8.76
N ASP A 50 -20.92 -4.83 -8.31
CA ASP A 50 -21.61 -6.13 -8.32
C ASP A 50 -20.77 -7.29 -7.75
N SER A 51 -20.09 -7.04 -6.62
CA SER A 51 -19.18 -7.98 -5.96
C SER A 51 -17.91 -8.36 -6.74
N VAL A 52 -17.63 -7.69 -7.85
CA VAL A 52 -16.41 -7.85 -8.64
C VAL A 52 -15.49 -6.65 -8.46
N TYR A 53 -14.22 -6.92 -8.17
CA TYR A 53 -13.19 -5.88 -8.12
C TYR A 53 -12.69 -5.57 -9.53
N LEU A 54 -12.81 -4.32 -9.93
CA LEU A 54 -12.38 -3.80 -11.23
C LEU A 54 -11.27 -2.77 -11.07
N LEU A 55 -10.37 -2.75 -12.05
CA LEU A 55 -9.36 -1.71 -12.17
C LEU A 55 -10.04 -0.38 -12.52
N ALA A 56 -9.96 0.60 -11.61
CA ALA A 56 -10.53 1.93 -11.83
C ALA A 56 -9.49 2.88 -12.42
N HIS A 57 -8.31 2.93 -11.81
CA HIS A 57 -7.13 3.63 -12.35
C HIS A 57 -5.85 3.06 -11.73
N SER A 58 -4.71 3.28 -12.37
CA SER A 58 -3.42 2.86 -11.80
C SER A 58 -2.35 3.91 -12.01
N VAL A 59 -1.26 3.75 -11.26
CA VAL A 59 -0.15 4.70 -11.21
C VAL A 59 1.16 3.92 -11.24
N THR A 60 2.19 4.51 -11.82
CA THR A 60 3.52 3.88 -11.84
C THR A 60 4.16 3.94 -10.45
N PRO A 61 5.00 2.95 -10.09
CA PRO A 61 5.76 3.02 -8.85
C PRO A 61 6.63 4.28 -8.74
N LYS A 62 7.15 4.78 -9.87
CA LYS A 62 7.97 6.00 -9.89
C LYS A 62 7.17 7.21 -9.44
N SER A 63 5.98 7.41 -9.98
CA SER A 63 5.09 8.52 -9.61
C SER A 63 4.59 8.38 -8.17
N MET A 64 4.24 7.15 -7.74
CA MET A 64 3.85 6.86 -6.35
C MET A 64 4.87 7.32 -5.30
N PHE A 65 6.18 7.24 -5.58
CA PHE A 65 7.23 7.65 -4.64
C PHE A 65 7.72 9.09 -4.84
N LYS A 66 7.34 9.72 -5.95
CA LYS A 66 7.74 11.11 -6.27
C LYS A 66 6.78 12.13 -5.65
N TYR A 67 5.49 11.84 -5.63
CA TYR A 67 4.44 12.76 -5.17
C TYR A 67 3.88 12.34 -3.81
N SER A 68 3.13 13.24 -3.16
CA SER A 68 2.49 12.93 -1.89
C SER A 68 1.38 11.88 -2.06
N TYR A 69 1.04 11.18 -0.97
CA TYR A 69 -0.05 10.20 -1.00
C TYR A 69 -1.39 10.84 -1.39
N GLU A 70 -1.64 12.07 -0.95
CA GLU A 70 -2.88 12.80 -1.22
C GLU A 70 -2.97 13.20 -2.69
N ASP A 71 -1.89 13.72 -3.27
CA ASP A 71 -1.85 14.11 -4.69
C ASP A 71 -2.08 12.90 -5.60
N ILE A 72 -1.46 11.77 -5.28
CA ILE A 72 -1.69 10.54 -6.06
C ILE A 72 -3.11 10.04 -5.89
N LEU A 73 -3.69 10.12 -4.69
CA LEU A 73 -5.08 9.70 -4.48
C LEU A 73 -6.05 10.59 -5.24
N LYS A 74 -5.83 11.91 -5.24
CA LYS A 74 -6.57 12.89 -6.04
C LYS A 74 -6.43 12.58 -7.54
N TYR A 75 -5.20 12.44 -8.05
CA TYR A 75 -4.92 12.02 -9.42
C TYR A 75 -5.68 10.74 -9.82
N LEU A 76 -5.57 9.70 -9.00
CA LEU A 76 -6.21 8.42 -9.26
C LEU A 76 -7.73 8.53 -9.29
N HIS A 77 -8.32 9.39 -8.46
CA HIS A 77 -9.76 9.61 -8.38
C HIS A 77 -10.25 10.49 -9.53
N THR A 78 -9.57 11.61 -9.83
CA THR A 78 -9.94 12.59 -10.86
C THR A 78 -9.91 12.01 -12.26
N TYR A 79 -8.88 11.22 -12.60
CA TYR A 79 -8.78 10.57 -13.92
C TYR A 79 -9.40 9.16 -13.95
N SER A 80 -10.11 8.74 -12.89
CA SER A 80 -10.79 7.45 -12.93
C SER A 80 -12.08 7.55 -13.76
N ILE A 81 -12.32 6.54 -14.58
CA ILE A 81 -13.61 6.37 -15.27
C ILE A 81 -14.71 5.95 -14.28
N ILE A 82 -14.35 5.31 -13.17
CA ILE A 82 -15.30 4.74 -12.21
C ILE A 82 -15.25 5.56 -10.92
N TYR A 83 -16.40 6.10 -10.52
CA TYR A 83 -16.52 6.81 -9.25
C TYR A 83 -16.39 5.85 -8.06
N VAL A 84 -15.46 6.14 -7.15
CA VAL A 84 -15.24 5.36 -5.92
C VAL A 84 -15.48 6.24 -4.70
N LYS A 85 -16.58 5.98 -3.97
CA LYS A 85 -17.01 6.78 -2.81
C LYS A 85 -15.95 6.98 -1.73
N ARG A 86 -15.08 5.99 -1.53
CA ARG A 86 -13.98 6.03 -0.55
C ARG A 86 -12.70 5.60 -1.24
N PRO A 87 -12.06 6.51 -2.00
CA PRO A 87 -10.89 6.13 -2.79
C PRO A 87 -9.76 5.75 -1.86
N LYS A 88 -9.05 4.68 -2.23
CA LYS A 88 -7.91 4.18 -1.49
C LYS A 88 -6.92 3.56 -2.46
N ILE A 89 -5.65 3.80 -2.20
CA ILE A 89 -4.59 3.18 -2.98
C ILE A 89 -4.40 1.73 -2.51
N ASP A 90 -4.49 0.81 -3.45
CA ASP A 90 -4.33 -0.62 -3.24
C ASP A 90 -3.28 -1.21 -4.19
N ILE A 91 -2.58 -2.23 -3.70
CA ILE A 91 -1.72 -3.12 -4.46
C ILE A 91 -2.56 -4.32 -4.88
N PHE A 92 -2.63 -4.58 -6.17
CA PHE A 92 -3.47 -5.64 -6.73
C PHE A 92 -2.78 -6.36 -7.87
N GLN A 93 -3.27 -7.56 -8.17
CA GLN A 93 -2.91 -8.31 -9.35
C GLN A 93 -3.99 -8.13 -10.40
N LEU A 94 -3.61 -7.74 -11.61
CA LEU A 94 -4.53 -7.54 -12.73
C LEU A 94 -4.82 -8.87 -13.43
N HIS A 95 -6.09 -9.11 -13.70
CA HIS A 95 -6.57 -10.21 -14.52
C HIS A 95 -7.39 -9.66 -15.69
N ILE A 96 -6.80 -9.72 -16.88
CA ILE A 96 -7.40 -9.25 -18.12
C ILE A 96 -8.15 -10.43 -18.75
N THR A 97 -9.47 -10.28 -18.83
CA THR A 97 -10.36 -11.12 -19.63
C THR A 97 -10.77 -10.33 -20.87
N GLU A 98 -11.29 -10.97 -21.92
CA GLU A 98 -11.56 -10.37 -23.25
C GLU A 98 -12.07 -8.92 -23.20
N ASN A 99 -13.05 -8.61 -22.32
CA ASN A 99 -13.59 -7.26 -22.17
C ASN A 99 -13.42 -6.64 -20.78
N ASN A 100 -12.79 -7.34 -19.82
CA ASN A 100 -12.84 -6.95 -18.41
C ASN A 100 -11.46 -6.92 -17.73
N TYR A 101 -11.20 -5.82 -17.03
CA TYR A 101 -10.02 -5.65 -16.18
C TYR A 101 -10.37 -5.93 -14.71
N THR A 102 -10.49 -7.23 -14.39
CA THR A 102 -10.71 -7.69 -13.02
C THR A 102 -9.44 -7.65 -12.19
N VAL A 103 -9.53 -7.48 -10.87
CA VAL A 103 -8.35 -7.41 -10.01
C VAL A 103 -8.49 -8.23 -8.74
N ILE A 104 -7.36 -8.75 -8.25
CA ILE A 104 -7.26 -9.41 -6.94
C ILE A 104 -6.48 -8.50 -6.01
N VAL A 105 -7.16 -7.91 -5.03
CA VAL A 105 -6.53 -7.01 -4.05
C VAL A 105 -5.58 -7.78 -3.15
N LYS A 106 -4.30 -7.41 -3.16
CA LYS A 106 -3.23 -8.03 -2.35
C LYS A 106 -2.87 -7.23 -1.12
N THR A 107 -3.23 -5.93 -1.07
CA THR A 107 -2.94 -5.02 0.05
C THR A 107 -3.32 -5.60 1.41
N HIS A 108 -4.49 -6.24 1.50
CA HIS A 108 -4.96 -6.80 2.76
C HIS A 108 -4.00 -7.86 3.29
N TRP A 109 -3.63 -8.83 2.45
CA TRP A 109 -2.72 -9.92 2.80
C TRP A 109 -1.33 -9.41 3.16
N ILE A 110 -0.81 -8.44 2.40
CA ILE A 110 0.49 -7.81 2.67
C ILE A 110 0.46 -7.13 4.05
N ARG A 111 -0.60 -6.40 4.39
CA ARG A 111 -0.75 -5.74 5.71
C ARG A 111 -0.78 -6.74 6.85
N LEU A 112 -1.42 -7.90 6.68
CA LEU A 112 -1.41 -8.96 7.69
C LEU A 112 0.01 -9.47 7.97
N ILE A 113 0.76 -9.75 6.89
CA ILE A 113 2.16 -10.20 6.98
C ILE A 113 3.02 -9.12 7.66
N GLN A 114 2.93 -7.87 7.18
CA GLN A 114 3.65 -6.74 7.76
C GLN A 114 3.33 -6.53 9.24
N ARG A 115 2.07 -6.65 9.65
CA ARG A 115 1.66 -6.52 11.05
C ARG A 115 2.29 -7.61 11.91
N HIS A 116 2.31 -8.85 11.42
CA HIS A 116 2.97 -9.94 12.13
C HIS A 116 4.48 -9.70 12.25
N TRP A 117 5.13 -9.31 11.16
CA TRP A 117 6.56 -8.98 11.15
C TRP A 117 6.90 -7.86 12.11
N LYS A 118 6.11 -6.77 12.15
CA LYS A 118 6.29 -5.68 13.13
C LYS A 118 6.19 -6.18 14.57
N LYS A 119 5.24 -7.08 14.86
CA LYS A 119 5.11 -7.70 16.19
C LYS A 119 6.34 -8.53 16.56
N VAL A 120 6.79 -9.42 15.67
CA VAL A 120 7.97 -10.27 15.91
C VAL A 120 9.24 -9.43 16.04
N TYR A 121 9.41 -8.42 15.20
CA TYR A 121 10.53 -7.50 15.26
C TYR A 121 10.56 -6.75 16.60
N LYS A 122 9.42 -6.24 17.08
CA LYS A 122 9.33 -5.60 18.40
C LYS A 122 9.77 -6.54 19.52
N THR A 123 9.26 -7.76 19.55
CA THR A 123 9.69 -8.78 20.53
C THR A 123 11.19 -9.01 20.46
N ARG A 124 11.75 -9.12 19.26
CA ARG A 124 13.19 -9.29 19.06
C ARG A 124 13.99 -8.10 19.59
N THR A 125 13.59 -6.87 19.28
CA THR A 125 14.28 -5.66 19.77
C THR A 125 14.22 -5.56 21.29
N ASP A 126 13.09 -5.94 21.91
CA ASP A 126 12.94 -5.91 23.36
C ASP A 126 13.79 -6.98 24.05
N THR A 127 13.87 -8.18 23.49
CA THR A 127 14.76 -9.25 23.99
C THR A 127 16.23 -8.84 23.88
N LEU A 128 16.64 -8.25 22.76
CA LEU A 128 18.01 -7.74 22.58
C LEU A 128 18.33 -6.62 23.57
N ARG A 129 17.42 -5.66 23.76
CA ARG A 129 17.57 -4.58 24.75
C ARG A 129 17.73 -5.13 26.16
N LYS A 130 16.92 -6.13 26.54
CA LYS A 130 17.04 -6.81 27.84
C LYS A 130 18.40 -7.48 27.98
N ARG A 131 18.88 -8.18 26.96
CA ARG A 131 20.20 -8.85 26.99
C ARG A 131 21.36 -7.86 27.14
N ALA A 132 21.24 -6.65 26.59
CA ALA A 132 22.26 -5.61 26.68
C ALA A 132 22.36 -4.96 28.08
N LEU A 133 21.49 -5.30 29.04
CA LEU A 133 21.57 -4.77 30.41
C LEU A 133 22.71 -5.46 31.19
N SER A 134 23.53 -4.67 31.88
CA SER A 134 24.71 -5.13 32.63
C SER A 134 24.38 -6.19 33.69
N CYS A 135 23.20 -6.12 34.32
CA CYS A 135 22.74 -7.12 35.28
C CYS A 135 22.51 -8.50 34.63
N ASN A 136 22.08 -8.56 33.38
CA ASN A 136 21.86 -9.80 32.66
C ASN A 136 23.17 -10.42 32.17
N HIS A 137 24.20 -9.61 31.88
CA HIS A 137 25.55 -10.10 31.63
C HIS A 137 26.15 -10.77 32.88
N CYS A 138 25.98 -10.18 34.06
CA CYS A 138 26.38 -10.81 35.33
C CYS A 138 25.61 -12.10 35.62
N GLN A 139 24.31 -12.17 35.31
CA GLN A 139 23.55 -13.41 35.48
C GLN A 139 23.98 -14.50 34.48
N GLN A 140 24.34 -14.11 33.27
CA GLN A 140 24.81 -15.03 32.24
C GLN A 140 26.18 -15.64 32.59
N SER A 141 27.11 -14.85 33.14
CA SER A 141 28.42 -15.37 33.56
C SER A 141 28.31 -16.35 34.74
N VAL A 142 27.29 -16.22 35.59
CA VAL A 142 27.05 -17.11 36.74
C VAL A 142 26.26 -18.37 36.36
N PHE A 143 25.26 -18.29 35.49
CA PHE A 143 24.34 -19.40 35.17
C PHE A 143 24.49 -20.00 33.77
N ASN A 144 25.40 -19.46 32.95
CA ASN A 144 25.71 -19.92 31.59
C ASN A 144 24.50 -20.06 30.64
N LYS A 145 23.42 -19.31 30.90
CA LYS A 145 22.20 -19.28 30.09
C LYS A 145 21.64 -17.87 30.03
N TYR A 146 21.23 -17.41 28.83
CA TYR A 146 20.26 -16.34 28.76
C TYR A 146 18.89 -16.92 29.10
N LEU A 147 18.16 -16.28 30.02
CA LEU A 147 16.81 -16.67 30.44
C LEU A 147 15.78 -16.75 29.29
N ASN A 148 16.08 -16.21 28.11
CA ASN A 148 15.23 -16.28 26.91
C ASN A 148 16.11 -16.46 25.67
N ASN A 149 16.46 -17.71 25.31
CA ASN A 149 17.37 -18.02 24.19
C ASN A 149 16.73 -17.88 22.79
N GLU A 150 15.40 -17.93 22.70
CA GLU A 150 14.71 -17.95 21.42
C GLU A 150 14.60 -16.54 20.82
N ILE A 151 15.57 -16.18 19.98
CA ILE A 151 15.43 -15.02 19.09
C ILE A 151 14.81 -15.53 17.78
N PRO A 152 13.60 -15.10 17.41
CA PRO A 152 13.04 -15.48 16.12
C PRO A 152 13.93 -14.95 14.99
N GLY A 153 14.45 -15.87 14.17
CA GLY A 153 15.14 -15.55 12.91
C GLY A 153 14.16 -15.16 11.79
N LEU A 154 14.67 -14.80 10.61
CA LEU A 154 13.83 -14.50 9.41
C LEU A 154 12.86 -15.64 9.07
N TYR A 155 13.32 -16.89 9.10
CA TYR A 155 12.47 -18.09 8.98
C TYR A 155 11.49 -18.26 10.14
N GLY A 156 11.83 -17.75 11.33
CA GLY A 156 10.96 -17.74 12.50
C GLY A 156 9.86 -16.67 12.45
N MET A 157 9.97 -15.67 11.57
CA MET A 157 8.99 -14.57 11.52
C MET A 157 7.62 -15.00 10.97
N LEU A 158 7.54 -16.14 10.28
CA LEU A 158 6.27 -16.73 9.82
C LEU A 158 6.16 -18.23 10.13
N SER A 159 7.12 -18.83 10.84
CA SER A 159 7.16 -20.27 11.12
C SER A 159 5.92 -20.79 11.84
N ARG A 160 5.24 -19.95 12.62
CA ARG A 160 3.98 -20.33 13.28
C ARG A 160 2.88 -20.78 12.30
N TYR A 161 2.94 -20.31 11.06
CA TYR A 161 1.93 -20.60 10.03
C TYR A 161 2.28 -21.80 9.14
N THR A 162 3.52 -22.30 9.15
CA THR A 162 3.92 -23.42 8.30
C THR A 162 3.39 -24.77 8.81
N LEU A 163 3.24 -24.93 10.13
CA LEU A 163 2.79 -26.19 10.76
C LEU A 163 1.26 -26.41 10.72
N LEU A 164 0.47 -25.36 10.50
CA LEU A 164 -1.00 -25.48 10.46
C LEU A 164 -1.53 -26.08 9.15
N ASN A 165 -0.73 -26.08 8.08
CA ASN A 165 -1.12 -26.64 6.78
C ASN A 165 -0.88 -28.14 6.65
N VAL A 166 -0.05 -28.75 7.51
CA VAL A 166 0.27 -30.19 7.42
C VAL A 166 -0.80 -31.06 8.06
N ASN A 167 -1.54 -30.54 9.05
CA ASN A 167 -2.54 -31.31 9.80
C ASN A 167 -3.97 -31.17 9.24
N LYS A 168 -4.18 -30.40 8.16
CA LYS A 168 -5.51 -30.23 7.53
C LYS A 168 -5.79 -31.19 6.36
N TYR A 169 -4.77 -31.93 5.91
CA TYR A 169 -4.88 -32.90 4.81
C TYR A 169 -4.54 -34.33 5.24
N LYS A 170 -4.57 -34.60 6.55
CA LYS A 170 -4.56 -35.96 7.10
C LYS A 170 -5.98 -36.31 7.54
N ASN A 171 -6.84 -36.60 6.58
CA ASN A 171 -8.02 -37.46 6.74
C ASN A 171 -7.84 -38.62 5.78
#